data_AF-A0AAJ1WCX8-F1
#
_entry.id   AF-A0AAJ1WCX8-F1
#
_cell.length_a   1.000
_cell.length_b   1.000
_cell.length_c   1.000
_cell.angle_alpha   90.00
_cell.angle_beta   90.00
_cell.angle_gamma   90.00
#
_symmetry.space_group_name_H-M   'P 1'
#
loop_
_entity.id
_entity.type
_entity.pdbx_description
1 polymer ?
#
loop_
_entity_poly.entity_id
_entity_poly.type
_entity_poly.pdbx_seq_one_letter_code
_entity_poly.pdbx_strand_id
1 'polypeptide(L)'
;MEFLDVVLNRKTTNGPFLPNKVSEEHQQLLMKVAAAAPSQFNSQPWRFVLIEERETIDRIAEISGSSMSKVMSEGTFFERYKKYFRFSRQEMEEQRNGMLFDQLPALLRPFTKRVFTPSGQSLMNTLRVPQTLGEENRKLVAGSPLLIGRCWTAVSTGQGNYQPFIPYSAWARRWKICG
;
A
#
# COMPACT_ATOMS: atom_id res chain seq x y z
N MET A 1 20.39 -13.56 -5.76
CA MET A 1 19.17 -13.06 -6.42
C MET A 1 19.60 -11.84 -7.20
N GLU A 2 19.34 -11.82 -8.49
CA GLU A 2 19.71 -10.71 -9.36
C GLU A 2 18.68 -9.57 -9.27
N PHE A 3 19.05 -8.37 -9.68
CA PHE A 3 18.14 -7.21 -9.64
C PHE A 3 16.83 -7.47 -10.39
N LEU A 4 16.90 -8.09 -11.57
CA LEU A 4 15.71 -8.39 -12.36
C LEU A 4 14.79 -9.41 -11.67
N ASP A 5 15.34 -10.36 -10.92
CA ASP A 5 14.54 -11.29 -10.13
C ASP A 5 13.71 -10.55 -9.09
N VAL A 6 14.31 -9.57 -8.40
CA VAL A 6 13.60 -8.73 -7.41
C VAL A 6 12.45 -7.97 -8.07
N VAL A 7 12.71 -7.32 -9.21
CA VAL A 7 11.73 -6.50 -9.90
C VAL A 7 10.55 -7.34 -10.40
N LEU A 8 10.83 -8.49 -11.02
CA LEU A 8 9.83 -9.33 -11.64
C LEU A 8 9.03 -10.18 -10.64
N ASN A 9 9.62 -10.56 -9.51
CA ASN A 9 8.93 -11.36 -8.49
C ASN A 9 8.26 -10.52 -7.40
N ARG A 10 8.46 -9.20 -7.37
CA ARG A 10 7.79 -8.33 -6.38
C ARG A 10 6.28 -8.36 -6.60
N LYS A 11 5.56 -8.68 -5.53
CA LYS A 11 4.09 -8.65 -5.47
C LYS A 11 3.62 -7.87 -4.25
N THR A 12 2.39 -7.40 -4.29
CA THR A 12 1.71 -6.93 -3.07
C THR A 12 1.31 -8.14 -2.25
N THR A 13 1.88 -8.28 -1.07
CA THR A 13 1.50 -9.34 -0.12
C THR A 13 0.27 -8.87 0.65
N ASN A 14 -0.90 -9.42 0.30
CA ASN A 14 -2.18 -9.12 0.96
C ASN A 14 -2.62 -10.23 1.94
N GLY A 15 -1.80 -11.27 2.11
CA GLY A 15 -2.03 -12.33 3.09
C GLY A 15 -1.27 -12.07 4.40
N PRO A 16 -1.51 -12.88 5.44
CA PRO A 16 -0.86 -12.73 6.73
C PRO A 16 0.67 -12.70 6.60
N PHE A 17 1.30 -11.76 7.31
CA PHE A 17 2.74 -11.70 7.42
C PHE A 17 3.26 -12.76 8.40
N LEU A 18 4.52 -13.14 8.24
CA LEU A 18 5.21 -13.94 9.25
C LEU A 18 5.37 -13.11 10.53
N PRO A 19 5.34 -13.76 11.72
CA PRO A 19 5.45 -13.06 13.00
C PRO A 19 6.88 -12.54 13.28
N ASN A 20 7.84 -12.90 12.43
CA ASN A 20 9.23 -12.50 12.58
C ASN A 20 9.40 -11.00 12.39
N LYS A 21 10.12 -10.35 13.32
CA LYS A 21 10.54 -8.96 13.18
C LYS A 21 11.45 -8.78 11.97
N VAL A 22 11.39 -7.59 11.38
CA VAL A 22 12.37 -7.15 10.38
C VAL A 22 13.62 -6.69 11.14
N SER A 23 14.78 -7.30 10.86
CA SER A 23 16.03 -6.92 11.54
C SER A 23 16.39 -5.46 11.33
N GLU A 24 17.02 -4.83 12.32
CA GLU A 24 17.47 -3.43 12.23
C GLU A 24 18.38 -3.20 11.01
N GLU A 25 19.26 -4.16 10.70
CA GLU A 25 20.11 -4.11 9.50
C GLU A 25 19.28 -3.98 8.22
N HIS A 26 18.24 -4.79 8.06
CA HIS A 26 17.34 -4.72 6.92
C HIS A 26 16.54 -3.41 6.91
N GLN A 27 16.09 -2.92 8.07
CA GLN A 27 15.41 -1.64 8.18
C GLN A 27 16.31 -0.49 7.72
N GLN A 28 17.56 -0.44 8.20
CA GLN A 28 18.55 0.56 7.80
C GLN A 28 18.87 0.48 6.30
N LEU A 29 19.00 -0.73 5.76
CA LEU A 29 19.22 -0.93 4.32
C LEU A 29 18.05 -0.37 3.51
N LEU A 30 16.80 -0.68 3.90
CA LEU A 30 15.59 -0.16 3.26
C LEU A 30 15.57 1.38 3.29
N MET A 31 15.93 1.99 4.42
CA MET A 31 15.97 3.45 4.54
C MET A 31 17.06 4.06 3.66
N LYS A 32 18.24 3.45 3.63
CA LYS A 32 19.36 3.88 2.79
C LYS A 32 19.02 3.86 1.31
N VAL A 33 18.40 2.78 0.82
CA VAL A 33 18.01 2.68 -0.60
C VAL A 33 16.84 3.59 -0.94
N ALA A 34 15.87 3.77 -0.03
CA ALA A 34 14.76 4.71 -0.23
C ALA A 34 15.26 6.17 -0.30
N ALA A 35 16.22 6.55 0.56
CA ALA A 35 16.83 7.87 0.55
C ALA A 35 17.67 8.15 -0.71
N ALA A 36 18.13 7.10 -1.40
CA ALA A 36 18.91 7.22 -2.63
C ALA A 36 18.05 7.51 -3.88
N ALA A 37 16.72 7.56 -3.75
CA ALA A 37 15.83 7.93 -4.84
C ALA A 37 16.15 9.35 -5.36
N PRO A 38 16.08 9.59 -6.69
CA PRO A 38 16.27 10.92 -7.23
C PRO A 38 15.13 11.86 -6.81
N SER A 39 15.46 13.13 -6.54
CA SER A 39 14.49 14.19 -6.29
C SER A 39 14.88 15.46 -7.02
N GLN A 40 13.88 16.25 -7.43
CA GLN A 40 14.12 17.55 -8.02
C GLN A 40 14.89 18.45 -7.05
N PHE A 41 15.95 19.10 -7.54
CA PHE A 41 16.89 19.91 -6.76
C PHE A 41 17.54 19.18 -5.56
N ASN A 42 17.54 17.84 -5.55
CA ASN A 42 17.98 17.05 -4.39
C ASN A 42 17.27 17.44 -3.09
N SER A 43 16.00 17.88 -3.19
CA SER A 43 15.20 18.33 -2.05
C SER A 43 14.88 17.21 -1.05
N GLN A 44 14.96 15.94 -1.48
CA GLN A 44 14.66 14.74 -0.69
C GLN A 44 13.43 14.95 0.23
N PRO A 45 12.27 15.31 -0.34
CA PRO A 45 11.14 15.84 0.44
C PRO A 45 10.37 14.75 1.18
N TRP A 46 11.01 13.62 1.47
CA TRP A 46 10.43 12.46 2.11
C TRP A 46 10.96 12.30 3.54
N ARG A 47 10.05 11.97 4.45
CA ARG A 47 10.35 11.43 5.77
C ARG A 47 9.76 10.03 5.86
N PHE A 48 10.55 9.13 6.41
CA PHE A 48 10.13 7.77 6.70
C PHE A 48 10.00 7.60 8.21
N VAL A 49 8.86 7.08 8.66
CA VAL A 49 8.58 6.74 10.05
C VAL A 49 8.46 5.24 10.13
N LEU A 50 9.33 4.62 10.92
CA LEU A 50 9.34 3.18 11.17
C LEU A 50 8.58 2.94 12.46
N ILE A 51 7.60 2.05 12.42
CA ILE A 51 6.70 1.78 13.54
C ILE A 51 6.75 0.28 13.81
N GLU A 52 7.35 -0.08 14.94
CA GLU A 52 7.36 -1.44 15.50
C GLU A 52 6.53 -1.55 16.78
N GLU A 53 6.15 -0.41 17.37
CA GLU A 53 5.35 -0.37 18.58
C GLU A 53 3.97 -0.98 18.33
N ARG A 54 3.66 -2.04 19.08
CA ARG A 54 2.43 -2.81 18.89
C ARG A 54 1.17 -1.99 19.10
N GLU A 55 1.14 -1.15 20.13
CA GLU A 55 -0.04 -0.32 20.40
C GLU A 55 -0.32 0.66 19.24
N THR A 56 0.70 1.29 18.68
CA THR A 56 0.54 2.15 17.50
C THR A 56 0.12 1.37 16.26
N ILE A 57 0.69 0.19 16.01
CA ILE A 57 0.28 -0.68 14.89
C ILE A 57 -1.20 -1.07 15.03
N ASP A 58 -1.64 -1.46 16.23
CA ASP A 58 -3.00 -1.90 16.49
C ASP A 58 -4.00 -0.74 16.29
N ARG A 59 -3.66 0.47 16.76
CA ARG A 59 -4.45 1.69 16.49
C ARG A 59 -4.55 1.99 14.99
N ILE A 60 -3.45 1.88 14.24
CA ILE A 60 -3.46 2.07 12.79
C ILE A 60 -4.31 0.99 12.11
N ALA A 61 -4.25 -0.25 12.59
CA ALA A 61 -5.06 -1.35 12.08
C ALA A 61 -6.55 -1.08 12.25
N GLU A 62 -6.99 -0.62 13.42
CA GLU A 62 -8.38 -0.22 13.69
C GLU A 62 -8.86 0.89 12.74
N ILE A 63 -8.04 1.93 12.56
CA ILE A 63 -8.34 3.02 11.62
C ILE A 63 -8.44 2.48 10.18
N SER A 64 -7.52 1.62 9.78
CA SER A 64 -7.47 1.02 8.44
C SER A 64 -8.71 0.18 8.16
N GLY A 65 -9.11 -0.68 9.11
CA GLY A 65 -10.30 -1.52 8.99
C GLY A 65 -11.60 -0.71 8.95
N SER A 66 -11.78 0.21 9.91
CA SER A 66 -12.98 1.06 9.98
C SER A 66 -13.13 1.98 8.77
N SER A 67 -12.03 2.56 8.28
CA SER A 67 -12.01 3.37 7.06
C SER A 67 -12.40 2.54 5.83
N MET A 68 -11.86 1.33 5.70
CA MET A 68 -12.21 0.41 4.61
C MET A 68 -13.71 0.07 4.65
N SER A 69 -14.24 -0.31 5.81
CA SER A 69 -15.67 -0.62 5.96
C SER A 69 -16.55 0.57 5.60
N LYS A 70 -16.20 1.78 6.03
CA LYS A 70 -16.95 3.00 5.71
C LYS A 70 -16.95 3.29 4.21
N VAL A 71 -15.77 3.33 3.60
CA VAL A 71 -15.58 3.64 2.18
C VAL A 71 -16.28 2.62 1.27
N MET A 72 -16.26 1.34 1.63
CA MET A 72 -16.98 0.29 0.91
C MET A 72 -18.50 0.40 1.08
N SER A 73 -18.98 0.77 2.27
CA SER A 73 -20.41 0.91 2.57
C SER A 73 -21.06 2.09 1.86
N GLU A 74 -20.32 3.19 1.69
CA GLU A 74 -20.76 4.42 1.02
C GLU A 74 -20.80 4.30 -0.52
N GLY A 75 -20.13 3.30 -1.11
CA GLY A 75 -20.25 2.94 -2.53
C GLY A 75 -19.44 3.77 -3.52
N THR A 76 -18.97 4.94 -3.09
CA THR A 76 -18.07 5.81 -3.86
C THR A 76 -16.80 5.07 -4.31
N PHE A 77 -16.35 4.11 -3.51
CA PHE A 77 -15.24 3.22 -3.84
C PHE A 77 -15.51 2.37 -5.08
N PHE A 78 -16.67 1.72 -5.14
CA PHE A 78 -17.00 0.84 -6.25
C PHE A 78 -17.17 1.62 -7.54
N GLU A 79 -17.78 2.80 -7.50
CA GLU A 79 -17.87 3.66 -8.69
C GLU A 79 -16.49 4.06 -9.23
N ARG A 80 -15.55 4.38 -8.34
CA ARG A 80 -14.20 4.82 -8.73
C ARG A 80 -13.30 3.67 -9.19
N TYR A 81 -13.41 2.50 -8.55
CA TYR A 81 -12.46 1.40 -8.73
C TYR A 81 -13.02 0.19 -9.49
N LYS A 82 -14.32 0.14 -9.83
CA LYS A 82 -14.92 -0.97 -10.62
C LYS A 82 -14.13 -1.35 -11.87
N LYS A 83 -13.57 -0.35 -12.57
CA LYS A 83 -12.79 -0.56 -13.81
C LYS A 83 -11.52 -1.39 -13.61
N TYR A 84 -11.04 -1.51 -12.36
CA TYR A 84 -9.87 -2.30 -12.01
C TYR A 84 -10.21 -3.68 -11.44
N PHE A 85 -11.47 -4.00 -11.17
CA PHE A 85 -11.85 -5.35 -10.74
C PHE A 85 -12.00 -6.29 -11.94
N ARG A 86 -11.44 -7.49 -11.80
CA ARG A 86 -11.56 -8.60 -12.75
C ARG A 86 -12.33 -9.72 -12.07
N PHE A 87 -13.33 -10.30 -12.72
CA PHE A 87 -14.19 -11.33 -12.10
C PHE A 87 -13.86 -12.75 -12.58
N SER A 88 -12.92 -12.89 -13.52
CA SER A 88 -12.43 -14.18 -13.97
C SER A 88 -10.93 -14.13 -14.28
N ARG A 89 -10.29 -15.30 -14.26
CA ARG A 89 -8.89 -15.45 -14.68
C ARG A 89 -8.72 -15.09 -16.16
N GLN A 90 -9.69 -15.46 -17.00
CA GLN A 90 -9.69 -15.11 -18.41
C GLN A 90 -9.66 -13.58 -18.61
N GLU A 91 -10.52 -12.83 -17.91
CA GLU A 91 -10.53 -11.36 -17.98
C GLU A 91 -9.21 -10.75 -17.52
N MET A 92 -8.58 -11.35 -16.50
CA MET A 92 -7.26 -10.95 -16.01
C MET A 92 -6.14 -11.23 -17.03
N GLU A 93 -6.19 -12.35 -17.74
CA GLU A 93 -5.24 -12.73 -18.80
C GLU A 93 -5.35 -11.86 -20.05
N GLU A 94 -6.58 -11.50 -20.43
CA GLU A 94 -6.87 -10.61 -21.57
C GLU A 94 -6.46 -9.16 -21.28
N GLN A 95 -6.87 -8.60 -20.14
CA GLN A 95 -6.64 -7.19 -19.81
C GLN A 95 -5.24 -6.93 -19.23
N ARG A 96 -4.63 -7.94 -18.60
CA ARG A 96 -3.29 -7.89 -17.98
C ARG A 96 -3.09 -6.72 -16.99
N ASN A 97 -4.18 -6.26 -16.38
CA ASN A 97 -4.19 -5.20 -15.38
C ASN A 97 -5.37 -5.37 -14.40
N GLY A 98 -5.31 -4.65 -13.28
CA GLY A 98 -6.35 -4.67 -12.25
C GLY A 98 -6.11 -5.72 -11.16
N MET A 99 -7.17 -6.05 -10.43
CA MET A 99 -7.20 -6.97 -9.31
C MET A 99 -8.27 -8.03 -9.54
N LEU A 100 -7.89 -9.29 -9.46
CA LEU A 100 -8.84 -10.40 -9.47
C LEU A 100 -9.68 -10.35 -8.19
N PHE A 101 -10.98 -10.21 -8.37
CA PHE A 101 -11.98 -10.21 -7.31
C PHE A 101 -12.71 -11.56 -7.34
N ASP A 102 -12.18 -12.53 -6.61
CA ASP A 102 -12.66 -13.91 -6.57
C ASP A 102 -13.49 -14.25 -5.32
N GLN A 103 -13.57 -13.32 -4.37
CA GLN A 103 -14.22 -13.48 -3.07
C GLN A 103 -15.76 -13.39 -3.11
N LEU A 104 -16.38 -13.35 -4.29
CA LEU A 104 -17.83 -13.39 -4.38
C LEU A 104 -18.33 -14.83 -4.18
N PRO A 105 -19.37 -15.03 -3.33
CA PRO A 105 -20.08 -16.30 -3.23
C PRO A 105 -20.43 -16.82 -4.62
N ALA A 106 -20.30 -18.13 -4.85
CA ALA A 106 -20.46 -18.73 -6.17
C ALA A 106 -21.80 -18.36 -6.83
N LEU A 107 -22.87 -18.22 -6.02
CA LEU A 107 -24.20 -17.82 -6.47
C LEU A 107 -24.28 -16.38 -7.03
N LEU A 108 -23.39 -15.48 -6.59
CA LEU A 108 -23.34 -14.08 -7.02
C LEU A 108 -22.39 -13.84 -8.21
N ARG A 109 -21.55 -14.82 -8.55
CA ARG A 109 -20.62 -14.73 -9.70
C ARG A 109 -21.29 -14.38 -11.04
N PRO A 110 -22.46 -14.93 -11.43
CA PRO A 110 -23.13 -14.52 -12.68
C PRO A 110 -23.69 -13.08 -12.64
N PHE A 111 -23.76 -12.47 -11.46
CA PHE A 111 -24.29 -11.12 -11.24
C PHE A 111 -23.23 -10.11 -10.79
N THR A 112 -21.95 -10.41 -10.99
CA THR A 112 -20.80 -9.54 -10.64
C THR A 112 -20.91 -8.14 -11.23
N LYS A 113 -21.47 -8.00 -12.43
CA LYS A 113 -21.68 -6.68 -13.05
C LYS A 113 -22.80 -5.87 -12.38
N ARG A 114 -23.72 -6.53 -11.66
CA ARG A 114 -24.85 -5.89 -10.96
C ARG A 114 -24.53 -5.52 -9.50
N VAL A 115 -23.49 -6.08 -8.88
CA VAL A 115 -23.11 -5.69 -7.50
C VAL A 115 -22.68 -4.22 -7.38
N PHE A 116 -22.31 -3.59 -8.50
CA PHE A 116 -21.97 -2.16 -8.55
C PHE A 116 -23.15 -1.25 -8.91
N THR A 117 -24.38 -1.75 -8.85
CA THR A 117 -25.59 -0.91 -8.92
C THR A 117 -25.97 -0.46 -7.51
N PRO A 118 -26.76 0.62 -7.34
CA PRO A 118 -27.27 1.03 -6.02
C PRO A 118 -27.98 -0.12 -5.26
N SER A 119 -28.76 -0.93 -5.98
CA SER A 119 -29.42 -2.12 -5.43
C SER A 119 -28.42 -3.21 -5.03
N GLY A 120 -27.38 -3.42 -5.83
CA GLY A 120 -26.29 -4.36 -5.53
C GLY A 120 -25.49 -3.95 -4.29
N GLN A 121 -25.18 -2.65 -4.16
CA GLN A 121 -24.52 -2.10 -2.98
C GLN A 121 -25.37 -2.27 -1.71
N SER A 122 -26.67 -2.00 -1.78
CA SER A 122 -27.60 -2.22 -0.67
C SER A 122 -27.60 -3.69 -0.21
N LEU A 123 -27.58 -4.63 -1.16
CA LEU A 123 -27.45 -6.06 -0.86
C LEU A 123 -26.11 -6.40 -0.18
N MET A 124 -25.00 -5.87 -0.69
CA MET A 124 -23.66 -6.08 -0.12
C MET A 124 -23.56 -5.56 1.32
N ASN A 125 -24.17 -4.39 1.60
CA ASN A 125 -24.25 -3.82 2.94
C ASN A 125 -25.09 -4.70 3.87
N THR A 126 -26.22 -5.21 3.39
CA THR A 126 -27.09 -6.12 4.15
C THR A 126 -26.36 -7.41 4.52
N LEU A 127 -25.53 -7.94 3.61
CA LEU A 127 -24.72 -9.13 3.83
C LEU A 127 -23.42 -8.85 4.62
N ARG A 128 -23.23 -7.62 5.12
CA ARG A 128 -22.06 -7.18 5.90
C ARG A 128 -20.70 -7.38 5.20
N VAL A 129 -20.67 -7.39 3.87
CA VAL A 129 -19.41 -7.55 3.12
C VAL A 129 -18.40 -6.44 3.42
N PRO A 130 -18.78 -5.15 3.50
CA PRO A 130 -17.85 -4.08 3.88
C PRO A 130 -17.18 -4.29 5.25
N GLN A 131 -17.91 -4.82 6.23
CA GLN A 131 -17.41 -5.08 7.57
C GLN A 131 -16.41 -6.24 7.55
N THR A 132 -16.72 -7.31 6.82
CA THR A 132 -15.79 -8.44 6.64
C THR A 132 -14.50 -7.98 5.95
N LEU A 133 -14.59 -7.20 4.87
CA LEU A 133 -13.40 -6.68 4.17
C LEU A 133 -12.57 -5.73 5.06
N GLY A 134 -13.24 -4.90 5.88
CA GLY A 134 -12.56 -4.04 6.84
C GLY A 134 -11.88 -4.84 7.95
N GLU A 135 -12.49 -5.90 8.44
CA GLU A 135 -11.91 -6.79 9.46
C GLU A 135 -10.70 -7.56 8.93
N GLU A 136 -10.75 -8.06 7.70
CA GLU A 136 -9.58 -8.70 7.08
C GLU A 136 -8.44 -7.71 6.88
N ASN A 137 -8.73 -6.47 6.46
CA ASN A 137 -7.75 -5.41 6.35
C ASN A 137 -7.16 -5.03 7.73
N ARG A 138 -7.99 -4.97 8.78
CA ARG A 138 -7.54 -4.75 10.17
C ARG A 138 -6.57 -5.85 10.60
N LYS A 139 -6.93 -7.12 10.43
CA LYS A 139 -6.07 -8.26 10.79
C LYS A 139 -4.74 -8.24 10.04
N LEU A 140 -4.76 -7.90 8.75
CA LEU A 140 -3.55 -7.80 7.94
C LEU A 140 -2.60 -6.73 8.49
N VAL A 141 -3.11 -5.52 8.77
CA VAL A 141 -2.29 -4.43 9.32
C VAL A 141 -1.81 -4.76 10.73
N ALA A 142 -2.69 -5.29 11.59
CA ALA A 142 -2.32 -5.71 12.93
C ALA A 142 -1.22 -6.80 12.89
N GLY A 143 -1.29 -7.73 11.96
CA GLY A 143 -0.27 -8.76 11.76
C GLY A 143 1.06 -8.26 11.20
N SER A 144 1.20 -6.97 10.88
CA SER A 144 2.42 -6.45 10.25
C SER A 144 3.58 -6.38 11.26
N PRO A 145 4.76 -6.93 10.92
CA PRO A 145 5.93 -6.89 11.82
C PRO A 145 6.60 -5.51 11.86
N LEU A 146 6.35 -4.66 10.86
CA LEU A 146 6.86 -3.31 10.72
C LEU A 146 5.90 -2.51 9.83
N LEU A 147 5.50 -1.31 10.25
CA LEU A 147 4.87 -0.34 9.36
C LEU A 147 5.87 0.76 8.98
N ILE A 148 5.88 1.15 7.71
CA ILE A 148 6.68 2.27 7.21
C ILE A 148 5.73 3.35 6.70
N GLY A 149 5.63 4.44 7.45
CA GLY A 149 4.93 5.64 7.02
C GLY A 149 5.83 6.50 6.13
N ARG A 150 5.35 6.92 4.96
CA ARG A 150 6.00 7.93 4.12
C ARG A 150 5.23 9.24 4.22
N CYS A 151 5.92 10.30 4.67
CA CYS A 151 5.36 11.63 4.73
C CYS A 151 6.14 12.57 3.80
N TRP A 152 5.43 13.58 3.28
CA TRP A 152 6.07 14.70 2.60
C TRP A 152 6.45 15.76 3.63
N THR A 153 7.69 16.23 3.60
CA THR A 153 8.03 17.47 4.29
C THR A 153 7.56 18.62 3.41
N ALA A 154 6.63 19.43 3.90
CA ALA A 154 6.47 20.77 3.35
C ALA A 154 7.85 21.44 3.36
N VAL A 155 8.25 22.02 2.23
CA VAL A 155 9.49 22.82 2.16
C VAL A 155 9.23 24.08 2.98
N SER A 156 9.38 23.99 4.30
CA SER A 156 9.51 25.17 5.14
C SER A 156 10.92 25.69 4.92
N THR A 157 11.05 26.90 4.39
CA THR A 157 12.27 27.73 4.36
C THR A 157 12.76 28.12 5.76
N GLY A 158 12.56 27.27 6.77
CA GLY A 158 13.01 27.46 8.13
C GLY A 158 14.32 26.73 8.37
N GLN A 159 15.29 27.44 8.95
CA GLN A 159 16.60 26.97 9.42
C GLN A 159 16.48 25.87 10.50
N GLY A 160 15.96 24.70 10.14
CA GLY A 160 16.16 23.48 10.90
C GLY A 160 17.50 22.89 10.50
N ASN A 161 18.34 22.54 11.48
CA ASN A 161 19.56 21.76 11.28
C ASN A 161 19.22 20.38 10.68
N TYR A 162 19.01 20.32 9.37
CA TYR A 162 18.71 19.10 8.65
C TYR A 162 19.99 18.57 8.02
N GLN A 163 20.51 17.49 8.60
CA GLN A 163 21.50 16.64 7.96
C GLN A 163 20.78 15.79 6.90
N PRO A 164 21.09 15.90 5.60
CA PRO A 164 20.55 14.99 4.60
C PRO A 164 21.02 13.56 4.88
N PHE A 165 20.14 12.57 4.66
CA PHE A 165 20.47 11.13 4.84
C PHE A 165 21.63 10.68 3.95
N ILE A 166 21.85 11.37 2.82
CA ILE A 166 22.99 11.19 1.94
C ILE A 166 23.76 12.51 1.85
N PRO A 167 25.06 12.54 2.23
CA PRO A 167 25.85 13.76 2.17
C PRO A 167 26.05 14.23 0.72
N TYR A 168 26.09 15.55 0.53
CA TYR A 168 26.25 16.21 -0.77
C TYR A 168 27.45 15.69 -1.59
N SER A 169 28.55 15.34 -0.91
CA SER A 169 29.77 14.78 -1.51
C SER A 169 29.57 13.42 -2.19
N ALA A 170 28.58 12.63 -1.76
CA ALA A 170 28.24 11.37 -2.41
C ALA A 170 27.50 11.59 -3.74
N TRP A 171 26.75 12.69 -3.87
CA TRP A 171 25.99 13.04 -5.07
C TRP A 171 26.81 13.82 -6.12
N ALA A 172 27.73 14.69 -5.71
CA ALA A 172 28.60 15.44 -6.63
C ALA A 172 29.40 14.52 -7.58
N ARG A 173 29.69 13.28 -7.17
CA ARG A 173 30.32 12.26 -8.03
C ARG A 173 29.39 11.67 -9.09
N ARG A 174 28.07 11.71 -8.88
CA ARG A 174 27.07 11.09 -9.76
C ARG A 174 26.59 12.01 -10.89
N TRP A 175 26.73 13.33 -10.72
CA TRP A 175 26.43 14.34 -11.74
C TRP A 175 27.55 14.53 -12.79
N LYS A 176 28.76 13.99 -12.57
CA LYS A 176 29.85 14.00 -13.57
C LYS A 176 29.58 13.15 -14.82
N ILE A 177 28.46 12.42 -14.89
CA ILE A 177 28.10 11.54 -16.02
C ILE A 177 27.20 12.27 -17.04
N CYS A 178 26.76 13.50 -16.75
CA CYS A 178 26.11 14.37 -17.73
C CYS A 178 27.06 15.51 -18.10
N GLY A 179 28.09 15.19 -18.86
CA GLY A 179 29.02 16.11 -19.51
C GLY A 179 29.57 15.45 -20.76
#